data_AF-A0A940QWY9-F1
#
_entry.id   AF-A0A940QWY9-F1
#
_cell.length_a   1.000
_cell.length_b   1.000
_cell.length_c   1.000
_cell.angle_alpha   90.00
_cell.angle_beta   90.00
_cell.angle_gamma   90.00
#
_symmetry.space_group_name_H-M   'P 1'
#
loop_
_entity.id
_entity.type
_entity.pdbx_description
1 polymer ?
#
loop_
_entity_poly.entity_id
_entity_poly.type
_entity_poly.pdbx_seq_one_letter_code
_entity_poly.pdbx_strand_id
1 'polypeptide(L)'
;MTVLPPDTRHVDYDVIPIIVADGCLYHCGFCRVKTGQDFAPRAPKEVIQQIKNLKRFYGEDLHNYNAIFLGQHDALSAGQELLELAAEKAYDQFGFEHSYLKGASLFLFGSVDSILRSEERLFESLNHLPFSTFINVGLESNDPKTLEALQKPISVEKVREAFTRILAINKRYERIEVTTNFVFGKDLPPDHLPSLLELTQDRLNLSSIKGAVYLSPLMDEGMRDRVSKRELLRRFLRFKTQSRLPVFIYLIQRL
;
A
#
# COMPACT_ATOMS: atom_id res chain seq x y z
N MET A 1 -3.54 -7.08 -13.57
CA MET A 1 -3.01 -6.21 -12.50
C MET A 1 -1.52 -6.08 -12.64
N THR A 2 -0.90 -4.98 -12.21
CA THR A 2 0.53 -4.73 -12.45
C THR A 2 1.41 -4.92 -11.21
N VAL A 3 0.84 -4.84 -9.99
CA VAL A 3 1.59 -4.90 -8.73
C VAL A 3 0.66 -5.21 -7.54
N LEU A 4 1.15 -5.96 -6.55
CA LEU A 4 0.47 -6.24 -5.26
C LEU A 4 1.06 -5.39 -4.13
N PRO A 5 0.28 -4.99 -3.11
CA PRO A 5 0.82 -4.33 -1.93
C PRO A 5 1.90 -5.18 -1.26
N PRO A 6 2.96 -4.58 -0.72
CA PRO A 6 4.02 -5.34 -0.05
C PRO A 6 3.51 -6.18 1.13
N ASP A 7 2.40 -5.80 1.74
CA ASP A 7 1.79 -6.50 2.86
C ASP A 7 1.30 -7.91 2.49
N THR A 8 0.92 -8.13 1.23
CA THR A 8 0.51 -9.47 0.75
C THR A 8 1.66 -10.47 0.89
N ARG A 9 2.92 -10.03 0.87
CA ARG A 9 4.07 -10.93 1.07
C ARG A 9 4.10 -11.58 2.45
N HIS A 10 3.61 -10.88 3.45
CA HIS A 10 3.73 -11.28 4.85
C HIS A 10 2.44 -11.85 5.41
N VAL A 11 1.31 -11.49 4.80
CA VAL A 11 -0.02 -11.89 5.25
C VAL A 11 -0.59 -13.00 4.37
N ASP A 12 -0.74 -12.75 3.06
CA ASP A 12 -1.28 -13.72 2.11
C ASP A 12 -0.94 -13.35 0.66
N TYR A 13 -0.31 -14.28 -0.07
CA TYR A 13 0.00 -14.10 -1.49
C TYR A 13 -1.18 -14.48 -2.41
N ASP A 14 -2.10 -15.32 -1.93
CA ASP A 14 -3.22 -15.84 -2.69
C ASP A 14 -4.42 -14.91 -2.55
N VAL A 15 -4.33 -13.76 -3.24
CA VAL A 15 -5.35 -12.70 -3.20
C VAL A 15 -6.19 -12.68 -4.47
N ILE A 16 -7.51 -12.52 -4.31
CA ILE A 16 -8.43 -12.32 -5.43
C ILE A 16 -8.47 -10.83 -5.80
N PRO A 17 -8.08 -10.45 -7.04
CA PRO A 17 -8.00 -9.05 -7.42
C PRO A 17 -9.33 -8.47 -7.92
N ILE A 18 -9.75 -7.34 -7.36
CA ILE A 18 -10.93 -6.58 -7.78
C ILE A 18 -10.49 -5.17 -8.15
N ILE A 19 -10.81 -4.70 -9.34
CA ILE A 19 -10.39 -3.36 -9.79
C ILE A 19 -11.52 -2.39 -9.46
N VAL A 20 -11.24 -1.44 -8.56
CA VAL A 20 -12.23 -0.45 -8.10
C VAL A 20 -12.03 0.93 -8.72
N ALA A 21 -10.86 1.19 -9.30
CA ALA A 21 -10.55 2.43 -9.99
C ALA A 21 -9.54 2.19 -11.12
N ASP A 22 -9.57 3.06 -12.12
CA ASP A 22 -8.58 3.13 -13.19
C ASP A 22 -7.68 4.36 -13.01
N GLY A 23 -6.53 4.37 -13.68
CA GLY A 23 -5.61 5.51 -13.69
C GLY A 23 -4.91 5.84 -12.36
N CYS A 24 -4.09 6.89 -12.34
CA CYS A 24 -3.28 7.29 -11.18
C CYS A 24 -3.39 8.79 -10.92
N LEU A 25 -3.42 9.21 -9.65
CA LEU A 25 -3.50 10.62 -9.29
C LEU A 25 -2.23 11.44 -9.61
N TYR A 26 -1.06 10.83 -9.51
CA TYR A 26 0.21 11.58 -9.44
C TYR A 26 1.09 11.45 -10.68
N HIS A 27 0.89 10.43 -11.51
CA HIS A 27 1.67 10.19 -12.73
C HIS A 27 3.20 10.25 -12.55
N CYS A 28 3.71 9.88 -11.36
CA CYS A 28 5.10 10.07 -10.94
C CYS A 28 6.13 9.65 -12.02
N GLY A 29 7.21 10.41 -12.16
CA GLY A 29 8.24 10.20 -13.19
C GLY A 29 8.91 8.83 -13.12
N PHE A 30 9.21 8.36 -11.91
CA PHE A 30 9.86 7.07 -11.67
C PHE A 30 8.93 5.84 -11.80
N CYS A 31 7.61 6.04 -11.76
CA CYS A 31 6.66 4.96 -11.60
C CYS A 31 6.51 4.17 -12.91
N ARG A 32 6.99 2.91 -12.90
CA ARG A 32 6.90 2.02 -14.06
C ARG A 32 5.53 1.34 -14.19
N VAL A 33 4.67 1.41 -13.18
CA VAL A 33 3.37 0.70 -13.21
C VAL A 33 2.20 1.58 -13.68
N LYS A 34 2.42 2.89 -13.88
CA LYS A 34 1.37 3.85 -14.30
C LYS A 34 0.79 3.52 -15.67
N THR A 35 -0.52 3.73 -15.83
CA THR A 35 -1.25 3.47 -17.08
C THR A 35 -1.33 4.68 -18.01
N GLY A 36 -0.89 5.87 -17.55
CA GLY A 36 -1.02 7.14 -18.29
C GLY A 36 -2.44 7.71 -18.31
N GLN A 37 -3.39 7.06 -17.66
CA GLN A 37 -4.78 7.52 -17.53
C GLN A 37 -4.98 8.24 -16.19
N ASP A 38 -5.84 9.26 -16.20
CA ASP A 38 -6.25 9.94 -14.98
C ASP A 38 -7.10 9.04 -14.09
N PHE A 39 -7.04 9.29 -12.79
CA PHE A 39 -7.75 8.51 -11.80
C PHE A 39 -9.26 8.60 -11.99
N ALA A 40 -9.94 7.45 -12.05
CA ALA A 40 -11.39 7.36 -12.15
C ALA A 40 -11.92 6.14 -11.39
N PRO A 41 -12.76 6.32 -10.34
CA PRO A 41 -13.48 5.22 -9.72
C PRO A 41 -14.40 4.53 -10.74
N ARG A 42 -14.51 3.20 -10.66
CA ARG A 42 -15.41 2.43 -11.51
C ARG A 42 -16.85 2.54 -11.03
N ALA A 43 -17.80 2.30 -11.93
CA ALA A 43 -19.20 2.26 -11.53
C ALA A 43 -19.49 1.03 -10.65
N PRO A 44 -20.32 1.14 -9.59
CA PRO A 44 -20.74 0.02 -8.74
C PRO A 44 -21.15 -1.24 -9.51
N LYS A 45 -21.91 -1.08 -10.60
CA LYS A 45 -22.37 -2.18 -11.46
C LYS A 45 -21.21 -2.96 -12.11
N GLU A 46 -20.13 -2.28 -12.46
CA GLU A 46 -18.96 -2.88 -13.12
C GLU A 46 -18.16 -3.71 -12.13
N VAL A 47 -17.97 -3.19 -10.91
CA VAL A 47 -17.32 -3.91 -9.80
C VAL A 47 -18.13 -5.14 -9.42
N ILE A 48 -19.45 -5.01 -9.27
CA ILE A 48 -20.33 -6.15 -8.98
C ILE A 48 -20.26 -7.21 -10.10
N GLN A 49 -20.25 -6.78 -11.37
CA GLN A 49 -20.13 -7.71 -12.49
C GLN A 49 -18.78 -8.41 -12.51
N GLN A 50 -17.69 -7.69 -12.19
CA GLN A 50 -16.37 -8.28 -12.03
C GLN A 50 -16.37 -9.35 -10.94
N ILE A 51 -16.93 -9.08 -9.76
CA ILE A 51 -17.02 -10.05 -8.65
C ILE A 51 -17.80 -11.30 -9.08
N LYS A 52 -18.91 -11.15 -9.78
CA LYS A 52 -19.68 -12.30 -10.32
C LYS A 52 -18.87 -13.13 -11.32
N ASN A 53 -18.11 -12.47 -12.18
CA ASN A 53 -17.27 -13.14 -13.16
C ASN A 53 -16.11 -13.88 -12.48
N LEU A 54 -15.47 -13.26 -11.48
CA LEU A 54 -14.41 -13.90 -10.68
C LEU A 54 -14.96 -15.09 -9.91
N LYS A 55 -16.13 -14.99 -9.28
CA LYS A 55 -16.78 -16.11 -8.60
C LYS A 55 -16.95 -17.31 -9.53
N ARG A 56 -17.43 -17.07 -10.76
CA ARG A 56 -17.58 -18.12 -11.78
C ARG A 56 -16.23 -18.68 -12.22
N PHE A 57 -15.22 -17.83 -12.33
CA PHE A 57 -13.88 -18.22 -12.77
C PHE A 57 -13.18 -19.13 -11.75
N TYR A 58 -13.18 -18.76 -10.48
CA TYR A 58 -12.58 -19.57 -9.41
C TYR A 58 -13.43 -20.80 -9.07
N GLY A 59 -14.76 -20.70 -9.14
CA GLY A 59 -15.65 -21.82 -8.86
C GLY A 59 -15.43 -22.41 -7.47
N GLU A 60 -15.27 -23.74 -7.40
CA GLU A 60 -15.04 -24.47 -6.15
C GLU A 60 -13.70 -24.12 -5.49
N ASP A 61 -12.72 -23.60 -6.24
CA ASP A 61 -11.42 -23.22 -5.67
C ASP A 61 -11.52 -22.06 -4.69
N LEU A 62 -12.64 -21.30 -4.67
CA LEU A 62 -12.86 -20.19 -3.75
C LEU A 62 -12.69 -20.56 -2.28
N HIS A 63 -12.95 -21.81 -1.90
CA HIS A 63 -12.74 -22.29 -0.53
C HIS A 63 -11.27 -22.25 -0.08
N ASN A 64 -10.34 -22.17 -1.03
CA ASN A 64 -8.90 -22.04 -0.76
C ASN A 64 -8.44 -20.57 -0.67
N TYR A 65 -9.35 -19.60 -0.79
CA TYR A 65 -9.06 -18.17 -0.72
C TYR A 65 -9.83 -17.52 0.43
N ASN A 66 -9.24 -16.51 1.06
CA ASN A 66 -9.91 -15.65 2.05
C ASN A 66 -9.48 -14.19 1.95
N ALA A 67 -8.80 -13.82 0.86
CA ALA A 67 -8.19 -12.51 0.72
C ALA A 67 -8.56 -11.84 -0.59
N ILE A 68 -8.81 -10.53 -0.52
CA ILE A 68 -9.02 -9.67 -1.68
C ILE A 68 -8.03 -8.54 -1.72
N PHE A 69 -7.65 -8.15 -2.93
CA PHE A 69 -6.95 -6.90 -3.19
C PHE A 69 -7.85 -5.99 -4.02
N LEU A 70 -8.29 -4.88 -3.40
CA LEU A 70 -8.97 -3.80 -4.12
C LEU A 70 -7.89 -3.01 -4.86
N GLY A 71 -7.70 -3.44 -6.09
CA GLY A 71 -6.53 -3.15 -6.87
C GLY A 71 -6.66 -1.98 -7.83
N GLN A 72 -5.47 -1.69 -8.36
CA GLN A 72 -5.08 -0.60 -9.25
C GLN A 72 -4.85 0.75 -8.56
N HIS A 73 -3.61 1.21 -8.65
CA HIS A 73 -3.11 2.52 -8.22
C HIS A 73 -3.56 2.97 -6.82
N ASP A 74 -4.35 4.03 -6.68
CA ASP A 74 -4.76 4.59 -5.39
C ASP A 74 -6.21 4.21 -5.09
N ALA A 75 -6.43 2.93 -4.79
CA ALA A 75 -7.77 2.40 -4.53
C ALA A 75 -8.45 3.09 -3.34
N LEU A 76 -7.70 3.57 -2.33
CA LEU A 76 -8.26 4.35 -1.23
C LEU A 76 -9.02 5.61 -1.71
N SER A 77 -8.60 6.21 -2.82
CA SER A 77 -9.29 7.35 -3.44
C SER A 77 -10.60 7.00 -4.15
N ALA A 78 -10.97 5.72 -4.24
CA ALA A 78 -12.20 5.29 -4.91
C ALA A 78 -13.47 5.70 -4.15
N GLY A 79 -13.33 6.08 -2.88
CA GLY A 79 -14.41 6.56 -2.03
C GLY A 79 -15.02 5.45 -1.16
N GLN A 80 -15.55 5.87 -0.01
CA GLN A 80 -16.11 4.97 1.01
C GLN A 80 -17.16 4.00 0.44
N GLU A 81 -18.18 4.52 -0.24
CA GLU A 81 -19.31 3.72 -0.72
C GLU A 81 -18.88 2.59 -1.67
N LEU A 82 -17.91 2.86 -2.55
CA LEU A 82 -17.44 1.87 -3.51
C LEU A 82 -16.56 0.81 -2.86
N LEU A 83 -15.70 1.21 -1.91
CA LEU A 83 -14.85 0.29 -1.15
C LEU A 83 -15.66 -0.66 -0.28
N GLU A 84 -16.66 -0.13 0.44
CA GLU A 84 -17.61 -0.91 1.24
C GLU A 84 -18.37 -1.91 0.36
N LEU A 85 -18.98 -1.42 -0.72
CA LEU A 85 -19.72 -2.25 -1.65
C LEU A 85 -18.85 -3.39 -2.20
N ALA A 86 -17.63 -3.07 -2.63
CA ALA A 86 -16.71 -4.06 -3.20
C ALA A 86 -16.34 -5.13 -2.17
N ALA A 87 -15.96 -4.72 -0.96
CA ALA A 87 -15.54 -5.61 0.10
C ALA A 87 -16.68 -6.50 0.60
N GLU A 88 -17.86 -5.93 0.89
CA GLU A 88 -19.03 -6.70 1.32
C GLU A 88 -19.48 -7.68 0.24
N LYS A 89 -19.61 -7.22 -1.00
CA LYS A 89 -20.05 -8.11 -2.09
C LYS A 89 -19.04 -9.20 -2.36
N ALA A 90 -17.75 -8.92 -2.26
CA ALA A 90 -16.73 -9.94 -2.41
C ALA A 90 -16.79 -10.97 -1.28
N TYR A 91 -16.88 -10.52 -0.02
CA TYR A 91 -16.99 -11.42 1.14
C TYR A 91 -18.17 -12.38 1.00
N ASP A 92 -19.35 -11.85 0.68
CA ASP A 92 -20.58 -12.62 0.48
C ASP A 92 -20.48 -13.58 -0.72
N GLN A 93 -20.04 -13.06 -1.88
CA GLN A 93 -20.08 -13.82 -3.12
C GLN A 93 -19.01 -14.90 -3.17
N PHE A 94 -17.84 -14.64 -2.58
CA PHE A 94 -16.74 -15.60 -2.50
C PHE A 94 -16.89 -16.56 -1.31
N GLY A 95 -17.80 -16.27 -0.38
CA GLY A 95 -18.11 -17.17 0.73
C GLY A 95 -16.96 -17.31 1.72
N PHE A 96 -16.26 -16.22 2.02
CA PHE A 96 -15.07 -16.25 2.88
C PHE A 96 -15.32 -16.74 4.30
N GLU A 97 -16.57 -16.63 4.80
CA GLU A 97 -16.98 -17.26 6.06
C GLU A 97 -16.84 -18.80 6.04
N HIS A 98 -16.87 -19.41 4.85
CA HIS A 98 -16.74 -20.85 4.63
C HIS A 98 -15.41 -21.23 3.96
N SER A 99 -14.41 -20.34 4.01
CA SER A 99 -13.06 -20.65 3.57
C SER A 99 -12.40 -21.68 4.50
N TYR A 100 -11.49 -22.50 3.95
CA TYR A 100 -10.62 -23.35 4.76
C TYR A 100 -9.55 -22.54 5.52
N LEU A 101 -9.30 -21.30 5.10
CA LEU A 101 -8.40 -20.36 5.74
C LEU A 101 -9.13 -19.55 6.81
N LYS A 102 -8.43 -19.20 7.89
CA LYS A 102 -9.02 -18.46 9.02
C LYS A 102 -8.99 -16.95 8.80
N GLY A 103 -10.10 -16.29 9.12
CA GLY A 103 -10.26 -14.85 8.94
C GLY A 103 -10.33 -14.47 7.47
N ALA A 104 -10.39 -13.17 7.19
CA ALA A 104 -10.30 -12.66 5.83
C ALA A 104 -9.39 -11.43 5.78
N SER A 105 -8.69 -11.23 4.67
CA SER A 105 -7.77 -10.10 4.48
C SER A 105 -8.20 -9.20 3.33
N LEU A 106 -8.15 -7.89 3.57
CA LEU A 106 -8.44 -6.87 2.57
C LEU A 106 -7.19 -6.03 2.34
N PHE A 107 -6.67 -6.01 1.13
CA PHE A 107 -5.51 -5.20 0.76
C PHE A 107 -5.92 -4.06 -0.17
N LEU A 108 -5.29 -2.90 -0.01
CA LEU A 108 -5.38 -1.80 -0.96
C LEU A 108 -4.14 -0.91 -0.91
N PHE A 109 -3.94 -0.15 -1.98
CA PHE A 109 -2.98 0.94 -2.02
C PHE A 109 -3.67 2.27 -1.69
N GLY A 110 -2.91 3.15 -1.06
CA GLY A 110 -3.25 4.54 -0.78
C GLY A 110 -2.16 5.50 -1.25
N SER A 111 -2.50 6.78 -1.25
CA SER A 111 -1.62 7.91 -1.53
C SER A 111 -1.63 8.89 -0.36
N VAL A 112 -0.72 9.87 -0.40
CA VAL A 112 -0.67 10.95 0.59
C VAL A 112 -1.99 11.72 0.63
N ASP A 113 -2.52 12.11 -0.53
CA ASP A 113 -3.78 12.85 -0.58
C ASP A 113 -4.97 11.96 -0.18
N SER A 114 -4.98 10.68 -0.52
CA SER A 114 -6.11 9.81 -0.14
C SER A 114 -6.17 9.56 1.35
N ILE A 115 -5.03 9.39 2.02
CA ILE A 115 -4.97 9.35 3.49
C ILE A 115 -5.44 10.67 4.10
N LEU A 116 -4.96 11.81 3.60
CA LEU A 116 -5.29 13.11 4.19
C LEU A 116 -6.73 13.54 3.95
N ARG A 117 -7.34 13.17 2.82
CA ARG A 117 -8.73 13.53 2.48
C ARG A 117 -9.76 12.55 3.03
N SER A 118 -9.37 11.31 3.31
CA SER A 118 -10.29 10.32 3.86
C SER A 118 -10.88 10.82 5.18
N GLU A 119 -12.17 10.62 5.37
CA GLU A 119 -12.84 10.96 6.63
C GLU A 119 -12.76 9.78 7.61
N GLU A 120 -12.91 10.03 8.90
CA GLU A 120 -12.87 8.96 9.93
C GLU A 120 -13.94 7.89 9.68
N ARG A 121 -15.10 8.27 9.13
CA ARG A 121 -16.18 7.33 8.75
C ARG A 121 -15.74 6.24 7.78
N LEU A 122 -14.80 6.53 6.89
CA LEU A 122 -14.25 5.53 5.96
C LEU A 122 -13.49 4.46 6.74
N PHE A 123 -12.63 4.86 7.68
CA PHE A 123 -11.84 3.93 8.47
C PHE A 123 -12.69 3.19 9.52
N GLU A 124 -13.71 3.85 10.09
CA GLU A 124 -14.70 3.19 10.95
C GLU A 124 -15.40 2.06 10.20
N SER A 125 -15.86 2.34 8.99
CA SER A 125 -16.51 1.33 8.15
C SER A 125 -15.58 0.17 7.78
N LEU A 126 -14.38 0.46 7.26
CA LEU A 126 -13.40 -0.58 6.95
C LEU A 126 -13.06 -1.45 8.17
N ASN A 127 -13.04 -0.88 9.37
CA ASN A 127 -12.79 -1.59 10.62
C ASN A 127 -13.99 -2.46 11.07
N HIS A 128 -15.21 -2.15 10.64
CA HIS A 128 -16.40 -2.94 10.93
C HIS A 128 -16.56 -4.14 9.99
N LEU A 129 -16.01 -4.07 8.78
CA LEU A 129 -16.01 -5.18 7.84
C LEU A 129 -15.35 -6.44 8.44
N PRO A 130 -15.74 -7.65 7.99
CA PRO A 130 -15.17 -8.91 8.45
C PRO A 130 -13.77 -9.19 7.89
N PHE A 131 -12.93 -8.16 7.74
CA PHE A 131 -11.58 -8.23 7.22
C PHE A 131 -10.55 -7.65 8.20
N SER A 132 -9.35 -8.23 8.20
CA SER A 132 -8.13 -7.51 8.55
C SER A 132 -7.70 -6.68 7.33
N THR A 133 -7.73 -5.37 7.45
CA THR A 133 -7.50 -4.43 6.34
C THR A 133 -6.07 -3.90 6.37
N PHE A 134 -5.37 -4.00 5.24
CA PHE A 134 -4.00 -3.54 5.04
C PHE A 134 -3.96 -2.48 3.95
N ILE A 135 -3.47 -1.29 4.29
CA ILE A 135 -3.36 -0.15 3.38
C ILE A 135 -1.89 0.21 3.20
N ASN A 136 -1.35 0.02 2.01
CA ASN A 136 0.01 0.45 1.72
C ASN A 136 0.03 1.85 1.09
N VAL A 137 0.71 2.79 1.72
CA VAL A 137 0.74 4.19 1.28
C VAL A 137 2.09 4.54 0.69
N GLY A 138 2.10 4.95 -0.59
CA GLY A 138 3.29 5.50 -1.24
C GLY A 138 3.61 6.90 -0.73
N LEU A 139 4.61 7.03 0.15
CA LEU A 139 5.16 8.32 0.61
C LEU A 139 6.36 8.75 -0.24
N GLU A 140 7.14 7.79 -0.73
CA GLU A 140 8.34 7.93 -1.56
C GLU A 140 9.53 8.61 -0.88
N SER A 141 9.39 9.78 -0.27
CA SER A 141 10.50 10.49 0.39
C SER A 141 10.02 11.56 1.38
N ASN A 142 10.83 11.86 2.41
CA ASN A 142 10.68 13.02 3.31
C ASN A 142 11.71 14.13 2.99
N ASP A 143 12.43 14.01 1.88
CA ASP A 143 13.40 14.99 1.37
C ASP A 143 12.85 15.69 0.12
N PRO A 144 12.83 17.05 0.08
CA PRO A 144 12.20 17.79 -1.01
C PRO A 144 12.92 17.60 -2.35
N LYS A 145 14.26 17.54 -2.36
CA LYS A 145 15.06 17.32 -3.58
C LYS A 145 14.76 15.96 -4.20
N THR A 146 14.55 14.95 -3.36
CA THR A 146 14.17 13.61 -3.83
C THR A 146 12.76 13.61 -4.40
N LEU A 147 11.79 14.26 -3.77
CA LEU A 147 10.43 14.34 -4.30
C LEU A 147 10.40 15.03 -5.67
N GLU A 148 11.19 16.10 -5.83
CA GLU A 148 11.41 16.78 -7.11
C GLU A 148 12.03 15.84 -8.16
N ALA A 149 13.13 15.15 -7.82
CA ALA A 149 13.79 14.20 -8.71
C ALA A 149 12.87 13.05 -9.16
N LEU A 150 11.97 12.59 -8.28
CA LEU A 150 10.96 11.57 -8.57
C LEU A 150 9.77 12.11 -9.37
N GLN A 151 9.68 13.43 -9.56
CA GLN A 151 8.53 14.14 -10.11
C GLN A 151 7.24 13.75 -9.38
N LYS A 152 7.29 13.69 -8.04
CA LYS A 152 6.11 13.41 -7.22
C LYS A 152 5.47 14.74 -6.81
N PRO A 153 4.21 15.01 -7.16
CA PRO A 153 3.58 16.32 -7.00
C PRO A 153 3.05 16.55 -5.57
N ILE A 154 3.89 16.37 -4.55
CA ILE A 154 3.55 16.58 -3.13
C ILE A 154 4.68 17.28 -2.40
N SER A 155 4.36 17.97 -1.30
CA SER A 155 5.35 18.60 -0.43
C SER A 155 5.76 17.69 0.72
N VAL A 156 6.89 18.00 1.36
CA VAL A 156 7.39 17.28 2.54
C VAL A 156 6.44 17.45 3.74
N GLU A 157 5.78 18.60 3.86
CA GLU A 157 4.79 18.86 4.89
C GLU A 157 3.62 17.88 4.78
N LYS A 158 3.09 17.67 3.55
CA LYS A 158 2.04 16.67 3.31
C LYS A 158 2.51 15.26 3.63
N VAL A 159 3.76 14.91 3.33
CA VAL A 159 4.32 13.59 3.70
C VAL A 159 4.33 13.41 5.22
N ARG A 160 4.79 14.42 5.97
CA ARG A 160 4.83 14.39 7.44
C ARG A 160 3.44 14.33 8.07
N GLU A 161 2.50 15.08 7.51
CA GLU A 161 1.10 15.07 7.93
C GLU A 161 0.46 13.69 7.69
N ALA A 162 0.63 13.14 6.48
CA ALA A 162 0.14 11.81 6.14
C ALA A 162 0.77 10.74 7.03
N PHE A 163 2.09 10.79 7.27
CA PHE A 163 2.75 9.86 8.19
C PHE A 163 2.17 9.94 9.60
N THR A 164 1.93 11.14 10.11
CA THR A 164 1.30 11.33 11.43
C THR A 164 -0.11 10.74 11.46
N ARG A 165 -0.89 10.94 10.40
CA ARG A 165 -2.23 10.38 10.27
C ARG A 165 -2.22 8.85 10.20
N ILE A 166 -1.29 8.27 9.47
CA ILE A 166 -1.06 6.82 9.39
C ILE A 166 -0.85 6.22 10.78
N LEU A 167 0.02 6.85 11.59
CA LEU A 167 0.26 6.41 12.96
C LEU A 167 -1.00 6.52 13.84
N ALA A 168 -1.80 7.57 13.67
CA ALA A 168 -3.06 7.73 14.38
C ALA A 168 -4.08 6.64 14.01
N ILE A 169 -4.21 6.31 12.72
CA ILE A 169 -5.08 5.22 12.22
C ILE A 169 -4.64 3.89 12.83
N ASN A 170 -3.34 3.57 12.76
CA ASN A 170 -2.78 2.34 13.31
C ASN A 170 -2.99 2.18 14.81
N LYS A 171 -3.04 3.29 15.55
CA LYS A 171 -3.33 3.28 16.98
C LYS A 171 -4.83 3.13 17.27
N ARG A 172 -5.69 3.73 16.45
CA ARG A 172 -7.13 3.87 16.71
C ARG A 172 -7.94 2.63 16.32
N TYR A 173 -7.69 2.08 15.13
CA TYR A 173 -8.55 1.04 14.54
C TYR A 173 -7.92 -0.31 14.72
N GLU A 174 -8.58 -1.27 15.36
CA GLU A 174 -8.00 -2.59 15.67
C GLU A 174 -7.67 -3.39 14.41
N ARG A 175 -8.58 -3.40 13.42
CA ARG A 175 -8.49 -4.25 12.22
C ARG A 175 -7.82 -3.59 11.03
N ILE A 176 -7.32 -2.36 11.17
CA ILE A 176 -6.66 -1.63 10.08
C ILE A 176 -5.18 -1.49 10.37
N GLU A 177 -4.34 -1.93 9.44
CA GLU A 177 -2.91 -1.69 9.45
C GLU A 177 -2.50 -0.92 8.20
N VAL A 178 -1.94 0.26 8.41
CA VAL A 178 -1.44 1.13 7.37
C VAL A 178 0.08 1.09 7.38
N THR A 179 0.66 0.75 6.25
CA THR A 179 2.10 0.66 6.04
C THR A 179 2.56 1.72 5.05
N THR A 180 3.85 2.02 5.06
CA THR A 180 4.42 3.11 4.25
C THR A 180 5.46 2.57 3.30
N ASN A 181 5.46 3.09 2.07
CA ASN A 181 6.46 2.77 1.07
C ASN A 181 7.30 4.02 0.76
N PHE A 182 8.62 3.83 0.76
CA PHE A 182 9.61 4.83 0.33
C PHE A 182 10.48 4.24 -0.77
N VAL A 183 11.00 5.08 -1.65
CA VAL A 183 12.00 4.64 -2.62
C VAL A 183 13.33 4.40 -1.92
N PHE A 184 14.19 3.59 -2.54
CA PHE A 184 15.51 3.30 -2.01
C PHE A 184 16.50 3.16 -3.16
N GLY A 185 17.66 3.79 -3.06
CA GLY A 185 18.58 3.85 -4.19
C GLY A 185 19.89 4.51 -3.86
N LYS A 186 20.90 4.22 -4.69
CA LYS A 186 22.22 4.85 -4.58
C LYS A 186 22.22 6.26 -5.16
N ASP A 187 21.44 6.49 -6.22
CA ASP A 187 21.41 7.74 -6.98
C ASP A 187 20.38 8.74 -6.43
N LEU A 188 19.86 8.48 -5.24
CA LEU A 188 18.97 9.42 -4.53
C LEU A 188 19.79 10.52 -3.84
N PRO A 189 19.24 11.73 -3.71
CA PRO A 189 19.85 12.82 -2.97
C PRO A 189 20.38 12.40 -1.58
N PRO A 190 21.51 12.96 -1.12
CA PRO A 190 22.20 12.52 0.10
C PRO A 190 21.33 12.63 1.36
N ASP A 191 20.44 13.62 1.41
CA ASP A 191 19.55 13.90 2.54
C ASP A 191 18.32 12.98 2.59
N HIS A 192 18.09 12.17 1.55
CA HIS A 192 16.97 11.24 1.49
C HIS A 192 16.93 10.29 2.70
N LEU A 193 17.98 9.49 2.89
CA LEU A 193 17.99 8.49 3.96
C LEU A 193 17.98 9.11 5.37
N PRO A 194 18.76 10.18 5.67
CA PRO A 194 18.62 10.93 6.91
C PRO A 194 17.19 11.44 7.16
N SER A 195 16.51 12.00 6.14
CA SER A 195 15.14 12.51 6.29
C SER A 195 14.13 11.42 6.63
N LEU A 196 14.31 10.19 6.11
CA LEU A 196 13.47 9.04 6.44
C LEU A 196 13.71 8.55 7.87
N LEU A 197 14.96 8.61 8.35
CA LEU A 197 15.30 8.25 9.73
C LEU A 197 14.65 9.22 10.71
N GLU A 198 14.78 10.53 10.49
CA GLU A 198 14.12 11.57 11.29
C GLU A 198 12.60 11.29 11.39
N LEU A 199 11.95 11.03 10.24
CA LEU A 199 10.51 10.74 10.19
C LEU A 199 10.13 9.50 11.00
N THR A 200 10.94 8.45 10.97
CA THR A 200 10.64 7.14 11.57
C THR A 200 11.23 6.93 12.98
N GLN A 201 11.95 7.92 13.53
CA GLN A 201 12.50 7.88 14.88
C GLN A 201 11.77 8.81 15.84
N ASP A 202 11.54 10.07 15.46
CA ASP A 202 11.18 11.12 16.41
C ASP A 202 9.70 11.13 16.81
N ARG A 203 8.85 10.37 16.10
CA ARG A 203 7.38 10.44 16.24
C ARG A 203 6.72 9.23 16.89
N LEU A 204 7.48 8.27 17.44
CA LEU A 204 6.93 6.97 17.85
C LEU A 204 7.10 6.70 19.35
N ASN A 205 5.98 6.63 20.09
CA ASN A 205 5.91 6.05 21.43
C ASN A 205 5.63 4.53 21.33
N LEU A 206 6.50 3.72 21.91
CA LEU A 206 6.71 2.29 21.61
C LEU A 206 5.63 1.30 22.09
N SER A 207 4.53 1.74 22.71
CA SER A 207 3.68 0.82 23.48
C SER A 207 2.73 -0.06 22.66
N SER A 208 2.50 0.24 21.38
CA SER A 208 1.78 -0.62 20.42
C SER A 208 1.81 0.06 19.06
N ILE A 209 2.71 -0.33 18.16
CA ILE A 209 2.82 0.28 16.84
C ILE A 209 2.58 -0.80 15.79
N LYS A 210 1.37 -0.82 15.23
CA LYS A 210 1.10 -1.44 13.93
C LYS A 210 1.75 -0.61 12.83
N GLY A 211 2.00 -1.25 11.69
CA GLY A 211 2.57 -0.64 10.51
C GLY A 211 4.01 -1.08 10.28
N ALA A 212 4.45 -0.84 9.04
CA ALA A 212 5.80 -1.14 8.59
C ALA A 212 6.28 -0.08 7.60
N VAL A 213 7.60 -0.05 7.43
CA VAL A 213 8.29 0.72 6.41
C VAL A 213 8.83 -0.23 5.35
N TYR A 214 8.36 -0.05 4.12
CA TYR A 214 8.87 -0.75 2.96
C TYR A 214 9.80 0.17 2.18
N LEU A 215 11.01 -0.33 1.91
CA LEU A 215 12.00 0.33 1.08
C LEU A 215 11.99 -0.33 -0.30
N SER A 216 11.49 0.39 -1.29
CA SER A 216 11.34 -0.01 -2.68
C SER A 216 12.55 0.40 -3.52
N PRO A 217 13.41 -0.53 -3.94
CA PRO A 217 14.60 -0.16 -4.67
C PRO A 217 14.26 0.40 -6.07
N LEU A 218 14.83 1.56 -6.41
CA LEU A 218 14.78 2.08 -7.78
C LEU A 218 15.62 1.16 -8.67
N MET A 219 14.95 0.50 -9.61
CA MET A 219 15.57 -0.49 -10.50
C MET A 219 16.27 0.19 -11.67
N ASP A 220 17.45 0.76 -11.43
CA ASP A 220 18.32 1.29 -12.49
C ASP A 220 19.34 0.25 -12.96
N GLU A 221 19.93 0.48 -14.13
CA GLU A 221 20.90 -0.43 -14.76
C GLU A 221 22.09 -0.78 -13.82
N GLY A 222 22.43 0.13 -12.90
CA GLY A 222 23.47 -0.03 -11.88
C GLY A 222 23.17 -1.08 -10.78
N MET A 223 21.93 -1.57 -10.66
CA MET A 223 21.59 -2.68 -9.75
C MET A 223 22.19 -4.03 -10.20
N ARG A 224 22.81 -4.11 -11.38
CA ARG A 224 23.47 -5.34 -11.87
C ARG A 224 24.83 -5.60 -11.25
N ASP A 225 25.48 -4.57 -10.69
CA ASP A 225 26.80 -4.69 -10.07
C ASP A 225 26.72 -5.20 -8.61
N ARG A 226 27.60 -6.16 -8.27
CA ARG A 226 27.68 -6.78 -6.93
C ARG A 226 28.12 -5.79 -5.85
N VAL A 227 28.97 -4.81 -6.19
CA VAL A 227 29.45 -3.81 -5.22
C VAL A 227 28.30 -2.90 -4.82
N SER A 228 27.55 -2.39 -5.80
CA SER A 228 26.35 -1.58 -5.59
C SER A 228 25.29 -2.29 -4.73
N LYS A 229 25.06 -3.59 -4.94
CA LYS A 229 24.12 -4.38 -4.09
C LYS A 229 24.57 -4.47 -2.63
N ARG A 230 25.87 -4.73 -2.39
CA ARG A 230 26.41 -4.84 -1.03
C ARG A 230 26.29 -3.53 -0.27
N GLU A 231 26.53 -2.40 -0.94
CA GLU A 231 26.38 -1.08 -0.35
C GLU A 231 24.92 -0.78 0.02
N LEU A 232 23.99 -1.04 -0.89
CA LEU A 232 22.56 -0.89 -0.62
C LEU A 232 22.09 -1.74 0.55
N LEU A 233 22.56 -2.99 0.65
CA LEU A 233 22.26 -3.85 1.79
C LEU A 233 22.82 -3.28 3.10
N ARG A 234 24.04 -2.72 3.10
CA ARG A 234 24.59 -2.06 4.30
C ARG A 234 23.76 -0.84 4.71
N ARG A 235 23.35 -0.01 3.75
CA ARG A 235 22.47 1.16 4.00
C ARG A 235 21.12 0.72 4.54
N PHE A 236 20.53 -0.34 3.98
CA PHE A 236 19.29 -0.95 4.44
C PHE A 236 19.41 -1.45 5.88
N LEU A 237 20.45 -2.23 6.19
CA LEU A 237 20.66 -2.78 7.53
C LEU A 237 20.83 -1.65 8.56
N ARG A 238 21.58 -0.60 8.21
CA ARG A 238 21.72 0.59 9.08
C ARG A 238 20.36 1.23 9.35
N PHE A 239 19.57 1.47 8.32
CA PHE A 239 18.23 2.04 8.46
C PHE A 239 17.33 1.15 9.32
N LYS A 240 17.31 -0.16 9.04
CA LYS A 240 16.52 -1.15 9.77
C LYS A 240 16.86 -1.18 11.26
N THR A 241 18.14 -1.06 11.63
CA THR A 241 18.56 -1.03 13.04
C THR A 241 18.20 0.26 13.77
N GLN A 242 17.92 1.33 13.02
CA GLN A 242 17.68 2.67 13.55
C GLN A 242 16.19 3.05 13.56
N SER A 243 15.39 2.48 12.67
CA SER A 243 13.95 2.74 12.62
C SER A 243 13.23 2.12 13.81
N ARG A 244 12.22 2.81 14.33
CA ARG A 244 11.32 2.27 15.36
C ARG A 244 10.17 1.44 14.79
N LEU A 245 10.00 1.44 13.46
CA LEU A 245 9.05 0.58 12.76
C LEU A 245 9.77 -0.64 12.19
N PRO A 246 9.07 -1.78 12.02
CA PRO A 246 9.54 -2.87 11.18
C PRO A 246 9.92 -2.35 9.78
N VAL A 247 11.13 -2.70 9.32
CA VAL A 247 11.61 -2.30 7.98
C VAL A 247 11.88 -3.51 7.11
N PHE A 248 11.32 -3.48 5.91
CA PHE A 248 11.49 -4.52 4.88
C PHE A 248 11.93 -3.93 3.54
N ILE A 249 12.58 -4.76 2.73
CA ILE A 249 12.81 -4.44 1.31
C ILE A 249 11.61 -4.95 0.53
N TYR A 250 11.00 -4.07 -0.25
CA TYR A 250 9.94 -4.45 -1.18
C TYR A 250 10.49 -4.44 -2.61
N LEU A 251 10.70 -5.63 -3.16
CA LEU A 251 11.02 -5.79 -4.57
C LEU A 251 9.71 -5.83 -5.33
N ILE A 252 9.39 -4.76 -6.06
CA ILE A 252 8.18 -4.69 -6.90
C ILE A 252 8.16 -5.91 -7.82
N GLN A 253 7.24 -6.83 -7.55
CA GLN A 253 6.95 -7.96 -8.42
C GLN A 253 5.86 -7.54 -9.38
N ARG A 254 6.19 -7.50 -10.67
CA ARG A 254 5.16 -7.43 -11.71
C ARG A 254 4.59 -8.84 -11.90
N LEU A 255 3.27 -8.95 -11.75
CA LEU A 255 2.50 -10.15 -12.10
C LEU A 255 2.41 -10.34 -13.62
#